data_AF-A0A9E5W4Q4-F1
#
_entry.id   AF-A0A9E5W4Q4-F1
#
_cell.length_a   1.000
_cell.length_b   1.000
_cell.length_c   1.000
_cell.angle_alpha   90.00
_cell.angle_beta   90.00
_cell.angle_gamma   90.00
#
_symmetry.space_group_name_H-M   'P 1'
#
loop_
_entity.id
_entity.type
_entity.pdbx_description
1 polymer ?
#
loop_
_entity_poly.entity_id
_entity_poly.type
_entity_poly.pdbx_seq_one_letter_code
_entity_poly.pdbx_strand_id
1 'polypeptide(L)'
;MKTIWITVILLVIVLAGSFVLYYFTSIQYGALQDNLAKMGKAVEREDWEGARREAARLRELWRRCDAFWTPIMDHRQVDRLDESLTRTLHVVEQRQKESALLEIAVARRIMRRVKDAQLPSLQNIF
;
A
#
# COMPACT_ATOMS: atom_id res chain seq x y z
N MET A 1 -1.79 -15.32 41.21
CA MET A 1 -3.09 -14.92 40.61
C MET A 1 -3.06 -13.52 40.01
N LYS A 2 -2.66 -12.46 40.75
CA LYS A 2 -2.54 -11.09 40.19
C LYS A 2 -1.60 -10.98 38.98
N THR A 3 -0.47 -11.69 39.02
CA THR A 3 0.49 -11.79 37.91
C THR A 3 -0.11 -12.44 36.65
N ILE A 4 -0.95 -13.47 36.80
CA ILE A 4 -1.63 -14.12 35.66
C ILE A 4 -2.57 -13.12 34.97
N TRP A 5 -3.32 -12.35 35.75
CA TRP A 5 -4.21 -11.31 35.21
C TRP A 5 -3.45 -10.21 34.49
N ILE A 6 -2.32 -9.75 35.03
CA ILE A 6 -1.46 -8.76 34.36
C ILE A 6 -0.94 -9.31 33.03
N THR A 7 -0.47 -10.55 32.99
CA THR A 7 0.00 -11.19 31.75
C THR A 7 -1.13 -11.33 30.72
N VAL A 8 -2.33 -11.74 31.14
CA VAL A 8 -3.49 -11.86 30.25
C VAL A 8 -3.90 -10.49 29.70
N ILE A 9 -3.93 -9.46 30.53
CA ILE A 9 -4.25 -8.09 30.11
C ILE A 9 -3.22 -7.60 29.08
N LEU A 10 -1.93 -7.81 29.36
CA LEU A 10 -0.87 -7.43 28.43
C LEU A 10 -1.01 -8.15 27.09
N LEU A 11 -1.30 -9.46 27.10
CA LEU A 11 -1.53 -10.24 25.89
C LEU A 11 -2.72 -9.71 25.09
N VAL A 12 -3.83 -9.39 25.75
CA VAL A 12 -5.02 -8.82 25.09
C VAL A 12 -4.70 -7.47 24.45
N ILE A 13 -3.92 -6.61 25.13
CA ILE A 13 -3.49 -5.32 24.58
C ILE A 13 -2.65 -5.51 23.32
N VAL A 14 -1.69 -6.44 23.33
CA VAL A 14 -0.84 -6.73 22.17
C VAL A 14 -1.70 -7.26 21.01
N LEU A 15 -2.58 -8.22 21.26
CA LEU A 15 -3.46 -8.78 20.22
C LEU A 15 -4.41 -7.74 19.64
N ALA A 16 -5.02 -6.89 20.48
CA ALA A 16 -5.87 -5.80 20.04
C ALA A 16 -5.09 -4.79 19.19
N GLY A 17 -3.89 -4.41 19.63
CA GLY A 17 -3.00 -3.53 18.88
C GLY A 17 -2.63 -4.09 17.50
N SER A 18 -2.25 -5.37 17.44
CA SER A 18 -1.96 -6.07 16.19
C SER A 18 -3.17 -6.10 15.25
N PHE A 19 -4.36 -6.36 15.77
CA PHE A 19 -5.58 -6.40 14.97
C PHE A 19 -5.94 -5.01 14.39
N VAL A 20 -5.84 -3.96 15.21
CA VAL A 20 -6.06 -2.57 14.78
C VAL A 20 -5.06 -2.19 13.67
N LEU A 21 -3.79 -2.54 13.87
CA LEU A 21 -2.73 -2.27 12.89
C LEU A 21 -3.01 -2.95 11.56
N TYR A 22 -3.32 -4.24 11.60
CA TYR A 22 -3.67 -5.04 10.43
C TYR A 22 -4.88 -4.47 9.68
N TYR A 23 -5.95 -4.12 10.41
CA TYR A 23 -7.16 -3.55 9.82
C TYR A 23 -6.89 -2.23 9.11
N PHE A 24 -6.14 -1.32 9.77
CA PHE A 24 -5.79 -0.02 9.19
C PHE A 24 -4.93 -0.18 7.93
N THR A 25 -3.91 -1.03 7.97
CA THR A 25 -3.05 -1.33 6.80
C THR A 25 -3.85 -1.94 5.65
N SER A 26 -4.82 -2.82 5.93
CA SER A 26 -5.67 -3.42 4.90
C SER A 26 -6.56 -2.37 4.19
N ILE A 27 -7.07 -1.37 4.90
CA ILE A 27 -7.84 -0.28 4.29
C ILE A 27 -6.95 0.58 3.37
N GLN A 28 -5.77 0.96 3.85
CA GLN A 28 -4.81 1.76 3.09
C GLN A 28 -4.40 1.06 1.79
N TYR A 29 -4.11 -0.24 1.89
CA TYR A 29 -3.84 -1.08 0.73
C TYR A 29 -4.99 -1.06 -0.29
N GLY A 30 -6.22 -1.24 0.18
CA GLY A 30 -7.41 -1.22 -0.69
C GLY A 30 -7.55 0.12 -1.41
N ALA A 31 -7.38 1.22 -0.69
CA ALA A 31 -7.47 2.56 -1.25
C ALA A 31 -6.41 2.82 -2.34
N LEU A 32 -5.16 2.44 -2.09
CA LEU A 32 -4.07 2.56 -3.05
C LEU A 32 -4.28 1.66 -4.28
N GLN A 33 -4.68 0.41 -4.08
CA GLN A 33 -4.92 -0.52 -5.19
C GLN A 33 -6.08 -0.06 -6.08
N ASP A 34 -7.17 0.43 -5.49
CA ASP A 34 -8.31 0.95 -6.24
C ASP A 34 -7.95 2.21 -7.03
N ASN A 35 -7.17 3.11 -6.44
CA ASN A 35 -6.70 4.31 -7.11
C ASN A 35 -5.76 3.99 -8.28
N LEU A 36 -4.79 3.07 -8.11
CA LEU A 36 -3.95 2.56 -9.21
C LEU A 36 -4.79 1.90 -10.32
N ALA A 37 -5.84 1.16 -9.97
CA ALA A 37 -6.74 0.54 -10.95
C ALA A 37 -7.56 1.59 -11.73
N LYS A 38 -8.06 2.63 -11.07
CA LYS A 38 -8.76 3.76 -11.72
C LYS A 38 -7.83 4.53 -12.64
N MET A 39 -6.60 4.81 -12.19
CA MET A 39 -5.58 5.46 -12.99
C MET A 39 -5.24 4.63 -14.24
N GLY A 40 -5.08 3.31 -14.10
CA GLY A 40 -4.87 2.40 -15.23
C GLY A 40 -6.00 2.48 -16.27
N LYS A 41 -7.27 2.44 -15.81
CA LYS A 41 -8.43 2.59 -16.70
C LYS A 41 -8.48 3.95 -17.40
N ALA A 42 -8.07 5.01 -16.72
CA ALA A 42 -8.00 6.35 -17.32
C ALA A 42 -6.91 6.41 -18.41
N VAL A 43 -5.73 5.85 -18.14
CA VAL A 43 -4.64 5.74 -19.12
C VAL A 43 -5.02 4.86 -20.32
N GLU A 44 -5.70 3.72 -20.10
CA GLU A 44 -6.19 2.85 -21.18
C GLU A 44 -7.10 3.61 -22.16
N ARG A 45 -7.97 4.47 -21.61
CA ARG A 45 -8.91 5.32 -22.35
C ARG A 45 -8.31 6.64 -22.85
N GLU A 46 -7.02 6.87 -22.58
CA GLU A 46 -6.33 8.13 -22.88
C GLU A 46 -6.99 9.37 -22.24
N ASP A 47 -7.76 9.15 -21.16
CA ASP A 47 -8.30 10.22 -20.31
C ASP A 47 -7.18 10.75 -19.40
N TRP A 48 -6.29 11.55 -19.96
CA TRP A 48 -5.13 12.09 -19.25
C TRP A 48 -5.52 13.04 -18.11
N GLU A 49 -6.66 13.71 -18.20
CA GLU A 49 -7.20 14.52 -17.12
C GLU A 49 -7.67 13.64 -15.96
N GLY A 50 -8.37 12.54 -16.25
CA GLY A 50 -8.70 11.50 -15.27
C GLY A 50 -7.46 10.87 -14.64
N ALA A 51 -6.46 10.53 -15.46
CA ALA A 51 -5.21 9.95 -14.98
C ALA A 51 -4.46 10.92 -14.05
N ARG A 52 -4.41 12.22 -14.39
CA ARG A 52 -3.81 13.25 -13.53
C ARG A 52 -4.55 13.43 -12.20
N ARG A 53 -5.88 13.40 -12.21
CA ARG A 53 -6.69 13.44 -10.97
C ARG A 53 -6.38 12.25 -10.07
N GLU A 54 -6.34 11.04 -10.63
CA GLU A 54 -6.01 9.84 -9.86
C GLU A 54 -4.54 9.85 -9.41
N ALA A 55 -3.60 10.38 -10.20
CA ALA A 55 -2.19 10.55 -9.83
C ALA A 55 -2.01 11.52 -8.63
N ALA A 56 -2.72 12.65 -8.63
CA ALA A 56 -2.70 13.58 -7.50
C ALA A 56 -3.26 12.91 -6.22
N ARG A 57 -4.34 12.14 -6.38
CA ARG A 57 -4.92 11.35 -5.28
C ARG A 57 -3.97 10.25 -4.80
N LEU A 58 -3.26 9.58 -5.70
CA LEU A 58 -2.25 8.56 -5.38
C LEU A 58 -1.16 9.15 -4.49
N ARG A 59 -0.65 10.32 -4.88
CA ARG A 59 0.41 11.02 -4.14
C ARG A 59 -0.01 11.35 -2.71
N GLU A 60 -1.25 11.83 -2.52
CA GLU A 60 -1.76 12.15 -1.18
C GLU A 60 -2.07 10.89 -0.36
N LEU A 61 -2.62 9.84 -0.97
CA LEU A 61 -2.82 8.55 -0.30
C LEU A 61 -1.48 7.97 0.16
N TRP A 62 -0.48 7.95 -0.73
CA TRP A 62 0.83 7.43 -0.43
C TRP A 62 1.52 8.20 0.69
N ARG A 63 1.51 9.53 0.66
CA ARG A 63 2.08 10.37 1.73
C ARG A 63 1.54 10.01 3.12
N ARG A 64 0.25 9.69 3.22
CA ARG A 64 -0.38 9.27 4.49
C ARG A 64 -0.02 7.84 4.86
N CYS A 65 0.06 6.94 3.89
CA CYS A 65 0.44 5.54 4.10
C CYS A 65 1.89 5.44 4.56
N ASP A 66 2.80 6.09 3.85
CA ASP A 66 4.24 6.07 4.09
C ASP A 66 4.59 6.56 5.51
N ALA A 67 4.00 7.69 5.93
CA ALA A 67 4.18 8.20 7.29
C ALA A 67 3.77 7.20 8.38
N PHE A 68 2.81 6.31 8.10
CA PHE A 68 2.37 5.26 9.02
C PHE A 68 3.17 3.96 8.86
N TRP A 69 3.61 3.64 7.65
CA TRP A 69 4.27 2.36 7.31
C TRP A 69 5.76 2.39 7.62
N THR A 70 6.44 3.50 7.37
CA THR A 70 7.88 3.66 7.59
C THR A 70 8.32 3.28 9.01
N PRO A 71 7.61 3.63 10.10
CA PRO A 71 8.04 3.25 11.46
C PRO A 71 7.83 1.77 11.84
N ILE A 72 6.99 1.04 11.12
CA ILE A 72 6.47 -0.28 11.54
C ILE A 72 6.73 -1.40 10.52
N MET A 73 7.08 -1.07 9.27
CA MET A 73 7.30 -2.01 8.18
C MET A 73 8.77 -2.10 7.77
N ASP A 74 9.13 -3.18 7.07
CA ASP A 74 10.45 -3.29 6.44
C ASP A 74 10.65 -2.17 5.41
N HIS A 75 11.57 -1.24 5.72
CA HIS A 75 11.91 -0.11 4.86
C HIS A 75 12.19 -0.53 3.42
N ARG A 76 12.82 -1.68 3.18
CA ARG A 76 13.14 -2.13 1.81
C ARG A 76 11.90 -2.33 0.96
N GLN A 77 10.77 -2.72 1.56
CA GLN A 77 9.52 -2.93 0.84
C GLN A 77 8.78 -1.62 0.60
N VAL A 78 8.80 -0.73 1.59
CA VAL A 78 8.20 0.60 1.51
C VAL A 78 8.93 1.46 0.48
N ASP A 79 10.27 1.47 0.51
CA ASP A 79 11.12 2.23 -0.41
C ASP A 79 10.94 1.77 -1.87
N ARG A 80 10.87 0.44 -2.10
CA ARG A 80 10.61 -0.11 -3.44
C ARG A 80 9.25 0.30 -3.98
N LEU A 81 8.25 0.39 -3.09
CA LEU A 81 6.93 0.85 -3.46
C LEU A 81 6.95 2.34 -3.79
N ASP A 82 7.61 3.17 -2.96
CA ASP A 82 7.81 4.60 -3.20
C ASP A 82 8.44 4.86 -4.58
N GLU A 83 9.54 4.16 -4.88
CA GLU A 83 10.23 4.28 -6.16
C GLU A 83 9.32 3.93 -7.35
N SER A 84 8.56 2.84 -7.24
CA SER A 84 7.62 2.42 -8.29
C SER A 84 6.46 3.40 -8.46
N LEU A 85 5.93 3.96 -7.37
CA LEU A 85 4.88 4.97 -7.42
C LEU A 85 5.39 6.28 -8.03
N THR A 86 6.61 6.69 -7.69
CA THR A 86 7.28 7.85 -8.27
C THR A 86 7.44 7.70 -9.78
N ARG A 87 7.94 6.55 -10.24
CA ARG A 87 8.03 6.23 -11.68
C ARG A 87 6.67 6.25 -12.35
N THR A 88 5.65 5.65 -11.72
CA THR A 88 4.27 5.65 -12.21
C THR A 88 3.73 7.07 -12.41
N LEU A 89 3.90 7.95 -11.43
CA LEU A 89 3.46 9.34 -11.52
C LEU A 89 4.15 10.07 -12.68
N HIS A 90 5.46 9.85 -12.85
CA HIS A 90 6.24 10.49 -13.90
C HIS A 90 5.77 10.09 -15.32
N VAL A 91 5.59 8.79 -15.57
CA VAL A 91 5.15 8.32 -16.91
C VAL A 91 3.71 8.73 -17.23
N VAL A 92 2.85 8.85 -16.22
CA VAL A 92 1.49 9.42 -16.38
C VAL A 92 1.54 10.91 -16.69
N GLU A 93 2.41 11.67 -16.03
CA GLU A 93 2.61 13.10 -16.32
C GLU A 93 3.11 13.33 -17.76
N GLN A 94 4.00 12.45 -18.25
CA GLN A 94 4.53 12.44 -19.62
C GLN A 94 3.56 11.89 -20.67
N ARG A 95 2.39 11.38 -20.27
CA ARG A 95 1.37 10.80 -21.16
C ARG A 95 1.88 9.63 -22.01
N GLN A 96 2.83 8.87 -21.50
CA GLN A 96 3.35 7.67 -22.17
C GLN A 96 2.48 6.47 -21.85
N LYS A 97 1.53 6.13 -22.71
CA LYS A 97 0.51 5.10 -22.45
C LYS A 97 1.09 3.75 -22.04
N GLU A 98 1.96 3.17 -22.86
CA GLU A 98 2.52 1.83 -22.60
C GLU A 98 3.37 1.82 -21.33
N SER A 99 4.27 2.79 -21.18
CA SER A 99 5.10 2.96 -19.99
C SER A 99 4.26 3.13 -18.72
N ALA A 100 3.18 3.92 -18.80
CA ALA A 100 2.26 4.13 -17.69
C ALA A 100 1.51 2.86 -17.29
N LEU A 101 0.99 2.09 -18.24
CA LEU A 101 0.33 0.83 -17.94
C LEU A 101 1.29 -0.19 -17.33
N LEU A 102 2.54 -0.25 -17.84
CA LEU A 102 3.59 -1.10 -17.29
C LEU A 102 3.90 -0.73 -15.83
N GLU A 103 4.21 0.54 -15.56
CA GLU A 103 4.57 0.99 -14.21
C GLU A 103 3.39 0.85 -13.23
N ILE A 104 2.15 1.11 -13.66
CA ILE A 104 0.95 0.84 -12.85
C ILE A 104 0.86 -0.65 -12.50
N ALA A 105 1.11 -1.54 -13.45
CA ALA A 105 1.08 -2.99 -13.20
C ALA A 105 2.19 -3.42 -12.22
N VAL A 106 3.40 -2.86 -12.36
CA VAL A 106 4.53 -3.10 -11.46
C VAL A 106 4.21 -2.61 -10.04
N ALA A 107 3.72 -1.38 -9.88
CA ALA A 107 3.34 -0.81 -8.60
C ALA A 107 2.27 -1.67 -7.90
N ARG A 108 1.24 -2.10 -8.64
CA ARG A 108 0.20 -3.01 -8.11
C ARG A 108 0.77 -4.35 -7.66
N ARG A 109 1.77 -4.90 -8.37
CA ARG A 109 2.43 -6.15 -8.00
C ARG A 109 3.30 -6.00 -6.75
N ILE A 110 4.06 -4.91 -6.64
CA ILE A 110 4.86 -4.62 -5.44
C ILE A 110 3.93 -4.47 -4.24
N MET A 111 2.88 -3.67 -4.39
CA MET A 111 1.89 -3.46 -3.35
C MET A 111 1.30 -4.79 -2.87
N ARG A 112 0.88 -5.67 -3.80
CA ARG A 112 0.36 -7.01 -3.44
C ARG A 112 1.35 -7.80 -2.59
N ARG A 113 2.63 -7.80 -2.96
CA ARG A 113 3.67 -8.47 -2.16
C ARG A 113 3.82 -7.86 -0.76
N VAL A 114 3.71 -6.54 -0.64
CA VAL A 114 3.74 -5.86 0.66
C VAL A 114 2.56 -6.30 1.54
N LYS A 115 1.36 -6.45 0.97
CA LYS A 115 0.20 -7.01 1.69
C LYS A 115 0.39 -8.48 2.04
N ASP A 116 0.87 -9.28 1.10
CA ASP A 116 1.06 -10.71 1.32
C ASP A 116 2.06 -10.96 2.44
N ALA A 117 3.13 -10.17 2.56
CA ALA A 117 4.08 -10.22 3.67
C ALA A 117 3.47 -9.84 5.04
N GLN A 118 2.39 -9.07 5.06
CA GLN A 118 1.69 -8.64 6.28
C GLN A 118 0.59 -9.63 6.72
N LEU A 119 0.17 -10.55 5.85
CA LEU A 119 -0.84 -11.55 6.18
C LEU A 119 -0.23 -12.63 7.08
N PRO A 120 -0.82 -12.94 8.24
CA PRO A 120 -0.44 -14.12 9.00
C PRO A 120 -0.95 -15.35 8.25
N SER A 121 -0.15 -15.84 7.29
CA SER A 121 -0.43 -17.05 6.52
C SER A 121 0.62 -18.11 6.86
N LEU A 122 0.23 -19.39 6.75
CA LEU A 122 1.17 -20.49 6.95
C LEU A 122 2.38 -20.41 6.01
N GLN A 123 2.22 -19.80 4.83
CA GLN A 123 3.30 -19.56 3.85
C GLN A 123 4.31 -18.50 4.30
N ASN A 124 3.96 -17.64 5.26
CA ASN A 124 4.89 -16.66 5.83
C ASN A 124 5.54 -17.16 7.14
N ILE A 125 5.02 -18.25 7.71
CA ILE A 125 5.51 -18.85 8.96
C ILE A 125 6.41 -20.05 8.69
N PHE A 126 6.21 -20.75 7.55
CA PHE A 126 6.95 -21.95 7.14
C PHE A 126 7.48 -21.84 5.72
#